data_AF-A0A956S004-F1
#
_entry.id   AF-A0A956S004-F1
#
_cell.length_a   1.000
_cell.length_b   1.000
_cell.length_c   1.000
_cell.angle_alpha   90.00
_cell.angle_beta   90.00
_cell.angle_gamma   90.00
#
_symmetry.space_group_name_H-M   'P 1'
#
loop_
_entity.id
_entity.type
_entity.pdbx_description
1 polymer ?
#
loop_
_entity_poly.entity_id
_entity_poly.type
_entity_poly.pdbx_seq_one_letter_code
_entity_poly.pdbx_strand_id
1 'polypeptide(L)'
;MTPTLVRFRILAAVLLATLLPGAAPAQTFPTADPVIRAMWEQGMGSGSQVEPLAQALMDSIGPRLMGSPAYDAAGDWLISRYREWGVQAEKRPYGTWTGWERGITHVDLLAPRVRSLQAMMLAWSPGTDGPVEGEVVDIPASVASGADLERWLPEVRGKFVLLTFPEPTCRPDESWEEWATEASFATMRAGRDSARTAFAVRMRGLGADLPARLEAAGAAGVLTNRWSAGWGADKIFSSLTERVPSLHVSCEDYTLLYRMAERDQAPRIRVDAQARSLGDVP
;
A
#
# COMPACT_ATOMS: atom_id res chain seq x y z
N MET A 1 -76.66 -9.20 -6.23
CA MET A 1 -77.38 -10.20 -5.41
C MET A 1 -76.41 -11.30 -5.05
N THR A 2 -76.00 -11.39 -3.77
CA THR A 2 -75.56 -12.67 -3.19
C THR A 2 -76.67 -13.70 -3.37
N PRO A 3 -76.34 -15.00 -3.58
CA PRO A 3 -76.47 -15.88 -2.42
C PRO A 3 -75.54 -17.11 -2.36
N THR A 4 -75.37 -17.56 -1.12
CA THR A 4 -75.37 -18.94 -0.59
C THR A 4 -74.24 -19.94 -0.83
N LEU A 5 -73.69 -20.35 0.33
CA LEU A 5 -72.83 -21.49 0.61
C LEU A 5 -73.44 -22.86 0.25
N VAL A 6 -72.57 -23.82 -0.07
CA VAL A 6 -72.77 -25.22 0.31
C VAL A 6 -71.47 -25.76 0.93
N ARG A 7 -71.59 -26.26 2.16
CA ARG A 7 -70.55 -26.98 2.91
C ARG A 7 -70.54 -28.44 2.48
N PHE A 8 -69.37 -29.02 2.26
CA PHE A 8 -69.18 -30.46 2.43
C PHE A 8 -67.93 -30.72 3.28
N ARG A 9 -68.15 -31.33 4.44
CA ARG A 9 -67.12 -31.91 5.30
C ARG A 9 -66.79 -33.30 4.77
N ILE A 10 -65.54 -33.58 4.47
CA ILE A 10 -65.01 -34.95 4.53
C ILE A 10 -63.70 -34.90 5.31
N LEU A 11 -63.77 -35.47 6.50
CA LEU A 11 -62.64 -35.94 7.30
C LEU A 11 -61.90 -37.02 6.48
N ALA A 12 -60.61 -36.85 6.21
CA ALA A 12 -59.75 -37.96 5.83
C ALA A 12 -58.45 -37.89 6.64
N ALA A 13 -58.14 -39.02 7.24
CA ALA A 13 -57.27 -39.17 8.39
C ALA A 13 -55.77 -39.02 8.08
N VAL A 14 -55.07 -38.64 9.15
CA VAL A 14 -53.64 -38.53 9.33
C VAL A 14 -52.90 -39.82 8.96
N LEU A 15 -51.87 -39.70 8.12
CA LEU A 15 -50.62 -40.45 8.29
C LEU A 15 -49.46 -39.45 8.21
N LEU A 16 -49.32 -38.65 9.27
CA LEU A 16 -48.12 -37.87 9.51
C LEU A 16 -47.04 -38.88 9.89
N ALA A 17 -46.29 -39.35 8.90
CA ALA A 17 -45.04 -40.05 9.14
C ALA A 17 -44.16 -39.05 9.90
N THR A 18 -44.10 -39.17 11.22
CA THR A 18 -43.06 -38.57 12.04
C THR A 18 -41.76 -39.25 11.67
N LEU A 19 -41.20 -38.84 10.53
CA LEU A 19 -39.77 -38.80 10.32
C LEU A 19 -39.27 -37.90 11.46
N LEU A 20 -38.96 -38.52 12.60
CA LEU A 20 -38.00 -37.96 13.53
C LEU A 20 -36.82 -37.54 12.64
N PRO A 21 -36.49 -36.24 12.51
CA PRO A 21 -35.17 -35.90 12.05
C PRO A 21 -34.26 -36.49 13.12
N GLY A 22 -33.77 -37.72 12.87
CA GLY A 22 -32.64 -38.24 13.60
C GLY A 22 -31.62 -37.13 13.49
N ALA A 23 -31.25 -36.55 14.63
CA ALA A 23 -30.24 -35.52 14.68
C ALA A 23 -29.04 -36.09 13.95
N ALA A 24 -28.85 -35.72 12.68
CA ALA A 24 -27.57 -35.89 12.03
C ALA A 24 -26.60 -35.23 13.01
N PRO A 25 -25.51 -35.89 13.47
CA PRO A 25 -24.45 -35.21 14.20
C PRO A 25 -23.87 -34.09 13.33
N ALA A 26 -24.59 -32.97 13.29
CA ALA A 26 -24.21 -31.75 12.65
C ALA A 26 -23.26 -31.09 13.65
N GLN A 27 -21.97 -31.19 13.33
CA GLN A 27 -20.84 -30.62 14.06
C GLN A 27 -20.54 -31.26 15.42
N THR A 28 -20.21 -32.56 15.43
CA THR A 28 -19.36 -33.07 16.52
C THR A 28 -17.98 -32.45 16.39
N PHE A 29 -17.50 -31.78 17.44
CA PHE A 29 -16.13 -31.29 17.52
C PHE A 29 -15.16 -32.45 17.17
N PRO A 30 -14.09 -32.23 16.38
CA PRO A 30 -13.27 -33.31 15.81
C PRO A 30 -12.63 -34.27 16.81
N THR A 31 -12.63 -33.93 18.11
CA THR A 31 -12.08 -34.75 19.18
C THR A 31 -12.96 -34.71 20.44
N ALA A 32 -12.92 -35.79 21.21
CA ALA A 32 -13.51 -35.87 22.53
C ALA A 32 -12.57 -35.34 23.64
N ASP A 33 -11.32 -35.02 23.32
CA ASP A 33 -10.34 -34.51 24.28
C ASP A 33 -10.79 -33.15 24.85
N PRO A 34 -11.02 -33.05 26.18
CA PRO A 34 -11.50 -31.82 26.79
C PRO A 34 -10.48 -30.68 26.76
N VAL A 35 -9.17 -30.98 26.73
CA VAL A 35 -8.10 -29.97 26.66
C VAL A 35 -8.08 -29.33 25.28
N ILE A 36 -8.11 -30.13 24.21
CA ILE A 36 -8.14 -29.61 22.84
C ILE A 36 -9.41 -28.78 22.61
N ARG A 37 -10.56 -29.24 23.14
CA ARG A 37 -11.80 -28.47 23.09
C ARG A 37 -11.68 -27.13 23.81
N ALA A 38 -11.10 -27.11 25.01
CA ALA A 38 -10.89 -25.87 25.76
C ALA A 38 -9.96 -24.90 25.03
N MET A 39 -8.89 -25.38 24.39
CA MET A 39 -8.00 -24.55 23.55
C MET A 39 -8.76 -23.92 22.37
N TRP A 40 -9.63 -24.70 21.72
CA TRP A 40 -10.45 -24.19 20.63
C TRP A 40 -11.48 -23.15 21.10
N GLU A 41 -12.19 -23.40 22.20
CA GLU A 41 -13.12 -22.42 22.78
C GLU A 41 -12.41 -21.12 23.20
N GLN A 42 -11.19 -21.23 23.73
CA GLN A 42 -10.36 -20.07 24.05
C GLN A 42 -9.93 -19.29 22.81
N GLY A 43 -9.65 -19.96 21.68
CA GLY A 43 -9.18 -19.30 20.45
C GLY A 43 -10.30 -18.79 19.54
N MET A 44 -11.39 -19.55 19.43
CA MET A 44 -12.47 -19.35 18.45
C MET A 44 -13.80 -18.93 19.10
N GLY A 45 -13.97 -19.17 20.40
CA GLY A 45 -15.17 -18.82 21.16
C GLY A 45 -15.06 -17.44 21.82
N SER A 46 -15.86 -17.21 22.85
CA SER A 46 -15.92 -15.95 23.59
C SER A 46 -14.65 -15.62 24.39
N GLY A 47 -13.73 -16.59 24.55
CA GLY A 47 -12.43 -16.38 25.19
C GLY A 47 -11.37 -15.75 24.28
N SER A 48 -11.66 -15.57 22.98
CA SER A 48 -10.66 -15.09 22.02
C SER A 48 -10.17 -13.68 22.34
N GLN A 49 -8.85 -13.51 22.37
CA GLN A 49 -8.19 -12.22 22.58
C GLN A 49 -7.53 -11.69 21.30
N VAL A 50 -7.80 -12.29 20.14
CA VAL A 50 -7.15 -11.91 18.87
C VAL A 50 -7.40 -10.45 18.52
N GLU A 51 -8.66 -10.01 18.58
CA GLU A 51 -9.04 -8.62 18.25
C GLU A 51 -8.35 -7.59 19.16
N PRO A 52 -8.43 -7.64 20.50
CA PRO A 52 -7.82 -6.61 21.33
C PRO A 52 -6.29 -6.64 21.30
N LEU A 53 -5.67 -7.82 21.14
CA LEU A 53 -4.21 -7.91 20.98
C LEU A 53 -3.75 -7.37 19.63
N ALA A 54 -4.49 -7.66 18.56
CA ALA A 54 -4.20 -7.15 17.23
C ALA A 54 -4.39 -5.63 17.18
N GLN A 55 -5.46 -5.10 17.78
CA GLN A 55 -5.76 -3.66 17.83
C GLN A 55 -4.57 -2.85 18.38
N ALA A 56 -3.99 -3.28 19.51
CA ALA A 56 -2.85 -2.59 20.10
C ALA A 56 -1.64 -2.54 19.16
N LEU A 57 -1.34 -3.66 18.49
CA LEU A 57 -0.24 -3.74 17.53
C LEU A 57 -0.54 -2.97 16.24
N MET A 58 -1.74 -3.09 15.68
CA MET A 58 -2.09 -2.58 14.36
C MET A 58 -2.40 -1.08 14.38
N ASP A 59 -3.11 -0.61 15.40
CA ASP A 59 -3.63 0.76 15.42
C ASP A 59 -2.82 1.67 16.34
N SER A 60 -2.49 1.20 17.55
CA SER A 60 -1.78 2.03 18.53
C SER A 60 -0.28 2.10 18.24
N ILE A 61 0.36 0.96 17.97
CA ILE A 61 1.79 0.91 17.65
C ILE A 61 2.02 1.16 16.16
N GLY A 62 1.18 0.58 15.29
CA GLY A 62 1.25 0.80 13.85
C GLY A 62 2.44 0.09 13.18
N PRO A 63 2.92 0.57 12.01
CA PRO A 63 4.00 -0.06 11.26
C PRO A 63 5.30 -0.21 12.05
N ARG A 64 5.90 -1.41 12.04
CA ARG A 64 7.06 -1.79 12.85
C ARG A 64 8.29 -2.06 11.97
N LEU A 65 8.78 -1.03 11.29
CA LEU A 65 10.01 -1.15 10.49
C LEU A 65 11.18 -1.57 11.39
N MET A 66 12.00 -2.51 10.95
CA MET A 66 13.17 -2.95 11.73
C MET A 66 14.10 -1.76 12.03
N GLY A 67 14.56 -1.64 13.28
CA GLY A 67 15.36 -0.51 13.75
C GLY A 67 14.59 0.81 13.96
N SER A 68 13.26 0.80 13.87
CA SER A 68 12.42 1.97 14.19
C SER A 68 11.95 1.96 15.66
N PRO A 69 11.61 3.13 16.24
CA PRO A 69 11.07 3.20 17.60
C PRO A 69 9.79 2.36 17.80
N ALA A 70 8.97 2.22 16.75
CA ALA A 70 7.74 1.40 16.80
C ALA A 70 8.04 -0.11 16.90
N TYR A 71 9.17 -0.58 16.34
CA TYR A 71 9.61 -1.97 16.50
C TYR A 71 9.95 -2.26 17.96
N ASP A 72 10.72 -1.36 18.61
CA ASP A 72 11.06 -1.49 20.02
C ASP A 72 9.82 -1.42 20.93
N ALA A 73 8.92 -0.47 20.65
CA ALA A 73 7.65 -0.33 21.37
C ALA A 73 6.80 -1.61 21.29
N ALA A 74 6.77 -2.27 20.13
CA ALA A 74 6.08 -3.55 19.96
C ALA A 74 6.70 -4.66 20.81
N GLY A 75 8.03 -4.73 20.87
CA GLY A 75 8.73 -5.69 21.72
C GLY A 75 8.49 -5.43 23.22
N ASP A 76 8.46 -4.16 23.65
CA ASP A 76 8.17 -3.80 25.05
C ASP A 76 6.72 -4.14 25.42
N TRP A 77 5.77 -3.84 24.53
CA TRP A 77 4.38 -4.21 24.69
C TRP A 77 4.22 -5.73 24.81
N LEU A 78 4.90 -6.51 23.97
CA LEU A 78 4.85 -7.97 23.98
C LEU A 78 5.40 -8.53 25.30
N ILE A 79 6.54 -8.04 25.79
CA ILE A 79 7.10 -8.44 27.08
C ILE A 79 6.12 -8.14 28.22
N SER A 80 5.44 -6.99 28.19
CA SER A 80 4.43 -6.65 29.20
C SER A 80 3.27 -7.64 29.19
N ARG A 81 2.75 -8.00 28.01
CA ARG A 81 1.67 -8.99 27.86
C ARG A 81 2.07 -10.37 28.38
N TYR A 82 3.26 -10.85 28.02
CA TYR A 82 3.76 -12.12 28.55
C TYR A 82 3.90 -12.10 30.08
N ARG A 83 4.38 -10.99 30.67
CA ARG A 83 4.48 -10.84 32.12
C ARG A 83 3.12 -10.96 32.81
N GLU A 84 2.08 -10.33 32.27
CA GLU A 84 0.70 -10.42 32.78
C GLU A 84 0.16 -11.85 32.74
N TRP A 85 0.57 -12.64 31.75
CA TRP A 85 0.24 -14.06 31.64
C TRP A 85 1.16 -14.97 32.47
N GLY A 86 2.10 -14.41 33.23
CA GLY A 86 3.06 -15.18 34.04
C GLY A 86 4.14 -15.89 33.21
N VAL A 87 4.36 -15.46 31.97
CA VAL A 87 5.38 -16.02 31.07
C VAL A 87 6.64 -15.16 31.11
N GLN A 88 7.80 -15.80 31.26
CA GLN A 88 9.09 -15.12 31.19
C GLN A 88 9.48 -14.89 29.71
N ALA A 89 9.81 -13.65 29.37
CA ALA A 89 10.22 -13.25 28.02
C ALA A 89 11.31 -12.17 28.10
N GLU A 90 12.18 -12.13 27.09
CA GLU A 90 13.25 -11.13 26.95
C GLU A 90 13.49 -10.79 25.47
N LYS A 91 14.01 -9.58 25.22
CA LYS A 91 14.51 -9.18 23.90
C LYS A 91 15.92 -9.73 23.73
N ARG A 92 16.19 -10.39 22.60
CA ARG A 92 17.53 -10.86 22.23
C ARG A 92 18.00 -10.03 21.04
N PRO A 93 19.10 -9.25 21.17
CA PRO A 93 19.66 -8.50 20.04
C PRO A 93 19.99 -9.44 18.89
N TYR A 94 19.69 -9.00 17.67
CA TYR A 94 19.98 -9.75 16.46
C TYR A 94 20.43 -8.79 15.36
N GLY A 95 21.75 -8.79 15.11
CA GLY A 95 22.37 -7.98 14.08
C GLY A 95 22.58 -6.53 14.50
N THR A 96 22.70 -5.68 13.49
CA THR A 96 22.78 -4.23 13.62
C THR A 96 22.05 -3.66 12.42
N TRP A 97 21.16 -2.71 12.66
CA TRP A 97 20.21 -2.19 11.68
C TRP A 97 20.39 -0.70 11.48
N THR A 98 20.11 -0.21 10.27
CA THR A 98 20.01 1.22 10.03
C THR A 98 18.72 1.73 10.64
N GLY A 99 18.85 2.37 11.80
CA GLY A 99 17.74 2.95 12.54
C GLY A 99 17.19 4.18 11.85
N TRP A 100 15.88 4.23 11.71
CA TRP A 100 15.20 5.30 10.99
C TRP A 100 13.76 5.46 11.44
N GLU A 101 13.32 6.71 11.52
CA GLU A 101 11.96 7.07 11.88
C GLU A 101 11.36 8.01 10.83
N ARG A 102 10.20 7.60 10.35
CA ARG A 102 9.36 8.39 9.45
C ARG A 102 8.60 9.44 10.26
N GLY A 103 8.73 10.70 9.88
CA GLY A 103 7.85 11.77 10.35
C GLY A 103 6.70 12.05 9.39
N ILE A 104 6.12 13.24 9.50
CA ILE A 104 5.01 13.66 8.64
C ILE A 104 5.52 13.95 7.23
N THR A 105 4.72 13.62 6.21
CA THR A 105 4.98 13.99 4.81
C THR A 105 3.78 14.79 4.28
N HIS A 106 4.02 16.01 3.83
CA HIS A 106 3.06 16.84 3.13
C HIS A 106 3.59 17.16 1.74
N VAL A 107 2.75 16.94 0.73
CA VAL A 107 3.03 17.30 -0.65
C VAL A 107 1.83 18.05 -1.21
N ASP A 108 2.05 19.27 -1.69
CA ASP A 108 1.02 20.08 -2.32
C ASP A 108 1.44 20.47 -3.73
N LEU A 109 0.51 20.35 -4.68
CA LEU A 109 0.59 21.03 -5.96
C LEU A 109 0.34 22.52 -5.73
N LEU A 110 1.22 23.36 -6.25
CA LEU A 110 1.14 24.83 -6.20
C LEU A 110 0.70 25.41 -7.55
N ALA A 111 1.19 24.86 -8.66
CA ALA A 111 0.87 25.29 -10.02
C ALA A 111 0.61 24.07 -10.91
N PRO A 112 -0.31 24.14 -11.89
CA PRO A 112 -1.09 25.32 -12.31
C PRO A 112 -2.32 25.62 -11.43
N ARG A 113 -2.58 24.77 -10.42
CA ARG A 113 -3.62 24.98 -9.41
C ARG A 113 -3.18 24.41 -8.08
N VAL A 114 -3.78 24.91 -7.00
CA VAL A 114 -3.51 24.39 -5.67
C VAL A 114 -4.31 23.11 -5.41
N ARG A 115 -3.62 22.08 -4.90
CA ARG A 115 -4.25 20.82 -4.43
C ARG A 115 -3.25 20.02 -3.58
N SER A 116 -3.70 19.49 -2.45
CA SER A 116 -2.92 18.49 -1.71
C SER A 116 -2.83 17.18 -2.47
N LEU A 117 -1.65 16.57 -2.47
CA LEU A 117 -1.35 15.31 -3.13
C LEU A 117 -1.16 14.21 -2.09
N GLN A 118 -1.62 13.02 -2.41
CA GLN A 118 -1.40 11.83 -1.60
C GLN A 118 0.00 11.28 -1.88
N ALA A 119 0.89 11.48 -0.92
CA ALA A 119 2.26 10.99 -0.98
C ALA A 119 2.74 10.50 0.38
N MET A 120 3.69 9.58 0.35
CA MET A 120 4.38 9.07 1.53
C MET A 120 5.86 8.94 1.19
N MET A 121 6.74 9.36 2.10
CA MET A 121 8.17 9.16 1.93
C MET A 121 8.52 7.66 1.77
N LEU A 122 9.64 7.30 1.19
CA LEU A 122 10.14 5.92 1.23
C LEU A 122 10.94 5.66 2.52
N ALA A 123 11.03 4.40 2.96
CA ALA A 123 11.79 4.04 4.16
C ALA A 123 13.27 4.37 3.99
N TRP A 124 13.93 4.85 5.05
CA TRP A 124 15.33 5.33 5.03
C TRP A 124 15.62 6.51 4.11
N SER A 125 14.60 7.16 3.55
CA SER A 125 14.79 8.39 2.80
C SER A 125 15.26 9.51 3.73
N PRO A 126 16.16 10.39 3.28
CA PRO A 126 16.37 11.66 3.96
C PRO A 126 15.09 12.49 3.91
N GLY A 127 14.91 13.32 4.93
CA GLY A 127 13.84 14.33 4.96
C GLY A 127 14.23 15.61 4.23
N THR A 128 13.43 16.65 4.43
CA THR A 128 13.72 18.01 3.98
C THR A 128 13.96 18.92 5.19
N ASP A 129 14.84 19.91 5.03
CA ASP A 129 15.07 20.97 6.03
C ASP A 129 13.98 22.05 5.90
N GLY A 130 12.75 21.68 6.24
CA GLY A 130 11.55 22.47 5.98
C GLY A 130 11.00 22.29 4.56
N PRO A 131 10.01 23.11 4.14
CA PRO A 131 9.38 22.96 2.84
C PRO A 131 10.32 23.28 1.66
N VAL A 132 10.40 22.37 0.70
CA VAL A 132 11.15 22.52 -0.56
C VAL A 132 10.16 22.62 -1.72
N GLU A 133 10.31 23.63 -2.56
CA GLU A 133 9.48 23.82 -3.74
C GLU A 133 10.26 23.58 -5.03
N GLY A 134 9.64 22.90 -5.98
CA GLY A 134 10.30 22.56 -7.24
C GLY A 134 9.30 22.18 -8.32
N GLU A 135 9.71 22.39 -9.57
CA GLU A 135 8.99 21.86 -10.72
C GLU A 135 9.10 20.33 -10.74
N VAL A 136 8.04 19.64 -11.17
CA VAL A 136 8.05 18.20 -11.42
C VAL A 136 8.31 17.96 -12.90
N VAL A 137 9.29 17.11 -13.20
CA VAL A 137 9.65 16.71 -14.55
C VAL A 137 9.59 15.19 -14.70
N ASP A 138 9.17 14.74 -15.88
CA ASP A 138 9.38 13.36 -16.31
C ASP A 138 10.69 13.23 -17.10
N ILE A 139 11.16 12.00 -17.25
CA ILE A 139 12.30 11.68 -18.11
C ILE A 139 11.75 11.55 -19.55
N PRO A 140 12.10 12.48 -20.47
CA PRO A 140 11.53 12.49 -21.81
C PRO A 140 11.78 11.18 -22.55
N ALA A 141 10.85 10.79 -23.42
CA ALA A 141 10.99 9.57 -24.22
C ALA A 141 12.24 9.54 -25.12
N SER A 142 12.79 10.72 -25.47
CA SER A 142 14.04 10.88 -26.21
C SER A 142 15.28 10.51 -25.39
N VAL A 143 15.19 10.44 -24.07
CA VAL A 143 16.27 10.00 -23.19
C VAL A 143 16.24 8.46 -23.12
N ALA A 144 16.95 7.83 -24.05
CA ALA A 144 16.92 6.37 -24.24
C ALA A 144 18.30 5.69 -24.10
N SER A 145 19.36 6.47 -23.88
CA SER A 145 20.72 5.98 -23.68
C SER A 145 21.45 6.74 -22.57
N GLY A 146 22.57 6.20 -22.11
CA GLY A 146 23.44 6.90 -21.15
C GLY A 146 23.90 8.27 -21.67
N ALA A 147 24.16 8.41 -22.97
CA ALA A 147 24.59 9.67 -23.58
C ALA A 147 23.45 10.70 -23.65
N ASP A 148 22.21 10.27 -23.90
CA ASP A 148 21.05 11.17 -23.81
C ASP A 148 20.84 11.65 -22.37
N LEU A 149 21.01 10.74 -21.42
CA LEU A 149 20.88 11.05 -20.00
C LEU A 149 21.93 12.07 -19.56
N GLU A 150 23.20 11.89 -19.93
CA GLU A 150 24.25 12.88 -19.62
C GLU A 150 23.92 14.29 -20.14
N ARG A 151 23.31 14.38 -21.33
CA ARG A 151 22.86 15.67 -21.88
C ARG A 151 21.68 16.27 -21.14
N TRP A 152 20.78 15.43 -20.62
CA TRP A 152 19.55 15.85 -19.97
C TRP A 152 19.71 16.12 -18.47
N LEU A 153 20.65 15.47 -17.78
CA LEU A 153 20.89 15.64 -16.34
C LEU A 153 20.96 17.10 -15.86
N PRO A 154 21.56 18.07 -16.57
CA PRO A 154 21.56 19.47 -16.14
C PRO A 154 20.16 20.06 -15.91
N GLU A 155 19.14 19.56 -16.61
CA GLU A 155 17.76 20.05 -16.54
C GLU A 155 17.04 19.70 -15.22
N VAL A 156 17.57 18.74 -14.44
CA VAL A 156 16.90 18.29 -13.21
C VAL A 156 17.23 19.13 -11.99
N ARG A 157 18.14 20.10 -12.09
CA ARG A 157 18.61 20.90 -10.96
C ARG A 157 17.44 21.64 -10.28
N GLY A 158 17.23 21.37 -8.99
CA GLY A 158 16.15 21.95 -8.20
C GLY A 158 14.75 21.40 -8.54
N LYS A 159 14.66 20.35 -9.34
CA LYS A 159 13.38 19.74 -9.78
C LYS A 159 13.13 18.39 -9.11
N PHE A 160 11.86 18.00 -9.03
CA PHE A 160 11.44 16.67 -8.61
C PHE A 160 11.25 15.78 -9.83
N VAL A 161 11.86 14.59 -9.84
CA VAL A 161 11.91 13.74 -11.03
C VAL A 161 11.01 12.51 -10.90
N LEU A 162 10.13 12.28 -11.87
CA LEU A 162 9.26 11.10 -11.97
C LEU A 162 10.03 9.91 -12.54
N LEU A 163 10.10 8.79 -11.80
CA LEU A 163 10.98 7.65 -12.15
C LEU A 163 10.26 6.36 -12.58
N THR A 164 8.97 6.25 -12.35
CA THR A 164 8.19 5.02 -12.60
C THR A 164 7.22 5.19 -13.74
N PHE A 165 6.73 4.05 -14.25
CA PHE A 165 5.77 4.02 -15.34
C PHE A 165 4.49 4.77 -14.93
N PRO A 166 4.07 5.80 -15.70
CA PRO A 166 2.81 6.49 -15.45
C PRO A 166 1.67 5.63 -15.98
N GLU A 167 0.99 4.92 -15.07
CA GLU A 167 -0.15 4.07 -15.45
C GLU A 167 -1.20 4.89 -16.24
N PRO A 168 -1.70 4.39 -17.38
CA PRO A 168 -2.72 5.09 -18.15
C PRO A 168 -4.05 5.19 -17.38
N THR A 169 -4.25 4.32 -16.40
CA THR A 169 -5.39 4.29 -15.50
C THR A 169 -4.99 3.64 -14.18
N CYS A 170 -5.52 4.17 -13.07
CA CYS A 170 -5.35 3.62 -11.72
C CYS A 170 -6.51 2.69 -11.34
N ARG A 171 -7.23 2.21 -12.35
CA ARG A 171 -8.39 1.33 -12.21
C ARG A 171 -7.95 -0.13 -12.32
N PRO A 172 -8.26 -0.99 -11.32
CA PRO A 172 -7.93 -2.41 -11.37
C PRO A 172 -8.63 -3.11 -12.54
N ASP A 173 -8.01 -4.19 -13.02
CA ASP A 173 -8.50 -4.95 -14.17
C ASP A 173 -9.91 -5.53 -13.92
N GLU A 174 -10.21 -5.98 -12.70
CA GLU A 174 -11.55 -6.49 -12.37
C GLU A 174 -12.64 -5.43 -12.63
N SER A 175 -12.32 -4.16 -12.40
CA SER A 175 -13.26 -3.07 -12.66
C SER A 175 -13.38 -2.73 -14.16
N TRP A 176 -12.34 -2.97 -14.96
CA TRP A 176 -12.48 -2.89 -16.41
C TRP A 176 -13.33 -4.04 -16.95
N GLU A 177 -13.13 -5.26 -16.46
CA GLU A 177 -13.89 -6.44 -16.85
C GLU A 177 -15.38 -6.30 -16.54
N GLU A 178 -15.73 -5.72 -15.39
CA GLU A 178 -17.12 -5.55 -14.98
C GLU A 178 -17.85 -4.45 -15.78
N TRP A 179 -17.16 -3.35 -16.12
CA TRP A 179 -17.83 -2.12 -16.56
C TRP A 179 -17.47 -1.65 -17.97
N ALA A 180 -16.46 -2.21 -18.62
CA ALA A 180 -16.10 -1.87 -19.99
C ALA A 180 -16.58 -2.95 -20.97
N THR A 181 -16.65 -2.59 -22.25
CA THR A 181 -16.78 -3.62 -23.28
C THR A 181 -15.48 -4.43 -23.38
N GLU A 182 -15.59 -5.71 -23.71
CA GLU A 182 -14.43 -6.61 -23.88
C GLU A 182 -13.39 -6.01 -24.84
N ALA A 183 -13.83 -5.45 -25.97
CA ALA A 183 -12.96 -4.80 -26.94
C ALA A 183 -12.21 -3.58 -26.36
N SER A 184 -12.88 -2.77 -25.53
CA SER A 184 -12.25 -1.60 -24.89
C SER A 184 -11.22 -2.03 -23.84
N PHE A 185 -11.55 -3.03 -23.03
CA PHE A 185 -10.63 -3.56 -22.03
C PHE A 185 -9.40 -4.20 -22.70
N ALA A 186 -9.60 -5.04 -23.73
CA ALA A 186 -8.52 -5.66 -24.48
C ALA A 186 -7.57 -4.60 -25.08
N THR A 187 -8.13 -3.54 -25.67
CA THR A 187 -7.34 -2.43 -26.24
C THR A 187 -6.55 -1.68 -25.18
N MET A 188 -7.19 -1.31 -24.06
CA MET A 188 -6.55 -0.61 -22.95
C MET A 188 -5.41 -1.46 -22.37
N ARG A 189 -5.69 -2.73 -22.07
CA ARG A 189 -4.73 -3.67 -21.48
C ARG A 189 -3.53 -3.89 -22.39
N ALA A 190 -3.76 -4.15 -23.69
CA ALA A 190 -2.67 -4.32 -24.65
C ALA A 190 -1.80 -3.06 -24.76
N GLY A 191 -2.42 -1.87 -24.80
CA GLY A 191 -1.71 -0.59 -24.82
C GLY A 191 -0.88 -0.37 -23.56
N ARG A 192 -1.47 -0.58 -22.39
CA ARG A 192 -0.79 -0.48 -21.09
C ARG A 192 0.41 -1.42 -21.01
N ASP A 193 0.22 -2.70 -21.33
CA ASP A 193 1.24 -3.73 -21.18
C ASP A 193 2.41 -3.49 -22.16
N SER A 194 2.11 -3.05 -23.38
CA SER A 194 3.11 -2.61 -24.36
C SER A 194 3.90 -1.39 -23.87
N ALA A 195 3.22 -0.34 -23.42
CA ALA A 195 3.84 0.89 -22.92
C ALA A 195 4.70 0.63 -21.66
N ARG A 196 4.21 -0.22 -20.75
CA ARG A 196 4.95 -0.62 -19.54
C ARG A 196 6.23 -1.38 -19.91
N THR A 197 6.15 -2.27 -20.89
CA THR A 197 7.32 -3.02 -21.38
C THR A 197 8.35 -2.08 -22.01
N ALA A 198 7.92 -1.16 -22.89
CA ALA A 198 8.79 -0.17 -23.51
C ALA A 198 9.45 0.75 -22.48
N PHE A 199 8.69 1.22 -21.48
CA PHE A 199 9.21 2.00 -20.37
C PHE A 199 10.27 1.23 -19.58
N ALA A 200 9.99 -0.03 -19.22
CA ALA A 200 10.93 -0.84 -18.46
C ALA A 200 12.26 -1.08 -19.22
N VAL A 201 12.19 -1.32 -20.53
CA VAL A 201 13.39 -1.45 -21.38
C VAL A 201 14.18 -0.14 -21.39
N ARG A 202 13.51 1.00 -21.60
CA ARG A 202 14.15 2.32 -21.60
C ARG A 202 14.85 2.60 -20.28
N MET A 203 14.13 2.46 -19.16
CA MET A 203 14.68 2.74 -17.83
C MET A 203 15.86 1.84 -17.47
N ARG A 204 15.86 0.57 -17.89
CA ARG A 204 17.03 -0.31 -17.74
C ARG A 204 18.23 0.21 -18.52
N GLY A 205 18.01 0.77 -19.72
CA GLY A 205 19.06 1.38 -20.55
C GLY A 205 19.68 2.65 -19.95
N LEU A 206 19.01 3.28 -18.97
CA LEU A 206 19.52 4.47 -18.27
C LEU A 206 20.48 4.14 -17.11
N GLY A 207 20.54 2.87 -16.69
CA GLY A 207 21.42 2.40 -15.62
C GLY A 207 20.73 2.29 -14.26
N ALA A 208 21.20 1.34 -13.45
CA ALA A 208 20.68 1.13 -12.09
C ALA A 208 21.07 2.26 -11.11
N ASP A 209 22.09 3.04 -11.46
CA ASP A 209 22.60 4.21 -10.73
C ASP A 209 21.84 5.51 -11.05
N LEU A 210 20.79 5.45 -11.88
CA LEU A 210 20.00 6.62 -12.27
C LEU A 210 19.60 7.52 -11.08
N PRO A 211 19.03 7.02 -9.96
CA PRO A 211 18.68 7.87 -8.83
C PRO A 211 19.88 8.64 -8.26
N ALA A 212 21.05 7.99 -8.13
CA ALA A 212 22.27 8.62 -7.64
C ALA A 212 22.78 9.70 -8.62
N ARG A 213 22.66 9.47 -9.93
CA ARG A 213 23.03 10.46 -10.96
C ARG A 213 22.11 11.68 -10.97
N LEU A 214 20.80 11.48 -10.79
CA LEU A 214 19.84 12.59 -10.63
C LEU A 214 20.16 13.43 -9.40
N GLU A 215 20.48 12.76 -8.30
CA GLU A 215 20.89 13.42 -7.06
C GLU A 215 22.21 14.18 -7.21
N ALA A 216 23.21 13.61 -7.90
CA ALA A 216 24.46 14.28 -8.21
C ALA A 216 24.28 15.50 -9.12
N ALA A 217 23.32 15.43 -10.04
CA ALA A 217 22.94 16.55 -10.92
C ALA A 217 22.16 17.66 -10.18
N GLY A 218 21.71 17.42 -8.95
CA GLY A 218 21.07 18.40 -8.09
C GLY A 218 19.55 18.38 -8.14
N ALA A 219 18.92 17.23 -8.45
CA ALA A 219 17.49 17.05 -8.25
C ALA A 219 17.08 17.42 -6.82
N ALA A 220 15.90 18.04 -6.65
CA ALA A 220 15.33 18.34 -5.34
C ALA A 220 14.73 17.11 -4.65
N GLY A 221 14.42 16.06 -5.42
CA GLY A 221 13.89 14.80 -4.93
C GLY A 221 13.45 13.90 -6.07
N VAL A 222 13.07 12.67 -5.75
CA VAL A 222 12.55 11.71 -6.72
C VAL A 222 11.16 11.24 -6.31
N LEU A 223 10.31 11.08 -7.32
CA LEU A 223 8.93 10.68 -7.17
C LEU A 223 8.73 9.33 -7.87
N THR A 224 8.05 8.43 -7.17
CA THR A 224 7.74 7.09 -7.66
C THR A 224 6.28 6.76 -7.41
N ASN A 225 5.75 5.84 -8.19
CA ASN A 225 4.50 5.16 -7.91
C ASN A 225 4.72 3.64 -8.03
N ARG A 226 4.22 2.90 -7.04
CA ARG A 226 4.24 1.43 -7.00
C ARG A 226 2.84 0.92 -6.68
N TRP A 227 1.90 1.29 -7.55
CA TRP A 227 0.53 0.79 -7.52
C TRP A 227 0.48 -0.74 -7.60
N SER A 228 -0.43 -1.34 -6.84
CA SER A 228 -0.60 -2.80 -6.70
C SER A 228 -1.80 -3.32 -7.47
N ALA A 229 -2.22 -2.60 -8.52
CA ALA A 229 -3.39 -2.95 -9.33
C ALA A 229 -4.69 -3.06 -8.51
N GLY A 230 -4.85 -2.23 -7.48
CA GLY A 230 -6.04 -2.16 -6.63
C GLY A 230 -6.35 -0.72 -6.22
N TRP A 231 -7.60 -0.42 -5.88
CA TRP A 231 -8.02 0.95 -5.54
C TRP A 231 -7.22 1.52 -4.36
N GLY A 232 -6.47 2.61 -4.60
CA GLY A 232 -5.64 3.25 -3.57
C GLY A 232 -4.59 2.34 -2.94
N ALA A 233 -4.26 1.21 -3.58
CA ALA A 233 -3.37 0.21 -3.03
C ALA A 233 -1.96 0.39 -3.60
N ASP A 234 -1.05 0.85 -2.75
CA ASP A 234 0.32 1.18 -3.11
C ASP A 234 1.34 0.43 -2.24
N LYS A 235 2.54 0.21 -2.78
CA LYS A 235 3.66 -0.39 -2.04
C LYS A 235 4.72 0.63 -1.69
N ILE A 236 4.95 0.81 -0.40
CA ILE A 236 5.99 1.69 0.14
C ILE A 236 7.21 0.84 0.48
N PHE A 237 8.34 1.14 -0.16
CA PHE A 237 9.61 0.41 0.00
C PHE A 237 10.72 1.34 0.53
N SER A 238 11.98 0.93 0.36
CA SER A 238 13.17 1.71 0.67
C SER A 238 13.40 2.87 -0.30
N SER A 239 14.10 3.89 0.18
CA SER A 239 14.59 5.03 -0.59
C SER A 239 15.40 4.59 -1.80
N LEU A 240 15.35 5.39 -2.85
CA LEU A 240 16.22 5.26 -4.03
C LEU A 240 17.42 6.21 -3.95
N THR A 241 17.40 7.15 -3.00
CA THR A 241 18.36 8.26 -2.86
C THR A 241 18.86 8.36 -1.42
N GLU A 242 20.01 9.01 -1.21
CA GLU A 242 20.68 9.09 0.09
C GLU A 242 20.69 10.50 0.69
N ARG A 243 20.61 11.53 -0.16
CA ARG A 243 20.73 12.96 0.20
C ARG A 243 19.47 13.79 -0.11
N VAL A 244 18.63 13.34 -1.04
CA VAL A 244 17.38 14.03 -1.42
C VAL A 244 16.17 13.15 -1.13
N PRO A 245 14.99 13.71 -0.83
CA PRO A 245 13.81 12.90 -0.50
C PRO A 245 13.39 11.99 -1.66
N SER A 246 13.17 10.72 -1.34
CA SER A 246 12.50 9.73 -2.18
C SER A 246 11.05 9.58 -1.71
N LEU A 247 10.09 9.90 -2.57
CA LEU A 247 8.67 9.84 -2.25
C LEU A 247 7.92 8.85 -3.13
N HIS A 248 6.98 8.13 -2.52
CA HIS A 248 5.89 7.49 -3.21
C HIS A 248 4.73 8.47 -3.35
N VAL A 249 4.14 8.59 -4.54
CA VAL A 249 2.92 9.35 -4.83
C VAL A 249 1.85 8.37 -5.29
N SER A 250 0.60 8.55 -4.85
CA SER A 250 -0.53 7.72 -5.29
C SER A 250 -0.63 7.67 -6.80
N CYS A 251 -1.23 6.62 -7.35
CA CYS A 251 -1.31 6.46 -8.80
C CYS A 251 -2.02 7.66 -9.48
N GLU A 252 -3.11 8.14 -8.88
CA GLU A 252 -3.92 9.24 -9.40
C GLU A 252 -3.13 10.54 -9.45
N ASP A 253 -2.40 10.87 -8.37
CA ASP A 253 -1.63 12.10 -8.29
C ASP A 253 -0.31 12.01 -9.08
N TYR A 254 0.35 10.84 -9.09
CA TYR A 254 1.55 10.60 -9.88
C TYR A 254 1.28 10.77 -11.37
N THR A 255 0.22 10.14 -11.87
CA THR A 255 -0.15 10.23 -13.30
C THR A 255 -0.68 11.62 -13.66
N LEU A 256 -1.29 12.34 -12.71
CA LEU A 256 -1.63 13.75 -12.88
C LEU A 256 -0.39 14.62 -13.07
N LEU A 257 0.61 14.48 -12.20
CA LEU A 257 1.89 15.19 -12.32
C LEU A 257 2.58 14.87 -13.65
N TYR A 258 2.64 13.58 -14.01
CA TYR A 258 3.19 13.14 -15.29
C TYR A 258 2.49 13.82 -16.47
N ARG A 259 1.16 13.78 -16.54
CA ARG A 259 0.40 14.38 -17.66
C ARG A 259 0.60 15.89 -17.78
N MET A 260 0.87 16.59 -16.67
CA MET A 260 1.20 18.01 -16.66
C MET A 260 2.64 18.26 -17.14
N ALA A 261 3.60 17.49 -16.66
CA ALA A 261 5.01 17.58 -17.06
C ALA A 261 5.17 17.28 -18.56
N GLU A 262 4.59 16.18 -19.04
CA GLU A 262 4.61 15.75 -20.45
C GLU A 262 3.99 16.79 -21.41
N ARG A 263 3.11 17.67 -20.91
CA ARG A 263 2.42 18.72 -21.68
C ARG A 263 3.01 20.11 -21.46
N ASP A 264 4.23 20.19 -20.96
CA ASP A 264 4.94 21.46 -20.71
C ASP A 264 4.16 22.44 -19.81
N GLN A 265 3.36 21.92 -18.88
CA GLN A 265 2.55 22.74 -17.96
C GLN A 265 3.32 23.15 -16.69
N ALA A 266 4.58 22.74 -16.57
CA ALA A 266 5.48 23.03 -15.46
C ALA A 266 4.81 22.88 -14.07
N PRO A 267 4.27 21.68 -13.75
CA PRO A 267 3.65 21.45 -12.45
C PRO A 267 4.65 21.73 -11.33
N ARG A 268 4.29 22.57 -10.36
CA ARG A 268 5.17 22.94 -9.25
C ARG A 268 4.61 22.38 -7.96
N ILE A 269 5.43 21.67 -7.19
CA ILE A 269 5.04 21.10 -5.90
C ILE A 269 5.83 21.71 -4.75
N ARG A 270 5.24 21.65 -3.56
CA ARG A 270 5.90 21.87 -2.27
C ARG A 270 5.97 20.54 -1.53
N VAL A 271 7.14 20.18 -1.04
CA VAL A 271 7.41 18.97 -0.26
C VAL A 271 7.92 19.38 1.11
N ASP A 272 7.22 18.97 2.16
CA ASP A 272 7.69 19.04 3.55
C ASP A 272 7.66 17.63 4.12
N ALA A 273 8.84 17.03 4.28
CA ALA A 273 8.96 15.60 4.54
C ALA A 273 9.93 15.37 5.71
N GLN A 274 9.39 14.97 6.85
CA GLN A 274 10.16 14.78 8.07
C GLN A 274 10.69 13.36 8.16
N ALA A 275 11.96 13.22 8.50
CA ALA A 275 12.58 11.94 8.81
C ALA A 275 13.72 12.14 9.81
N ARG A 276 13.98 11.11 10.60
CA ARG A 276 15.10 11.08 11.55
C ARG A 276 15.93 9.83 11.33
N SER A 277 17.21 10.03 11.02
CA SER A 277 18.21 8.96 11.11
C SER A 277 18.54 8.72 12.59
N LEU A 278 18.55 7.45 13.00
CA LEU A 278 18.90 7.03 14.35
C LEU A 278 20.31 6.41 14.40
N GLY A 279 20.99 6.35 13.26
CA GLY A 279 22.27 5.67 13.11
C GLY A 279 22.12 4.15 13.19
N ASP A 280 23.21 3.47 13.51
CA ASP A 280 23.20 2.02 13.73
C ASP A 280 22.55 1.69 15.07
N VAL A 281 21.53 0.82 15.03
CA VAL A 281 20.81 0.33 16.22
C VAL A 281 20.93 -1.20 16.34
N PRO A 282 20.90 -1.75 17.58
CA PRO A 282 21.00 -3.20 17.81
C PRO A 282 19.87 -4.06 17.22
#